data_AF-A0A969P041-F1
#
_entry.id   AF-A0A969P041-F1
#
_cell.length_a   1.000
_cell.length_b   1.000
_cell.length_c   1.000
_cell.angle_alpha   90.00
_cell.angle_beta   90.00
_cell.angle_gamma   90.00
#
_symmetry.space_group_name_H-M   'P 1'
#
loop_
_entity.id
_entity.type
_entity.pdbx_description
1 polymer ?
#
loop_
_entity_poly.entity_id
_entity_poly.type
_entity_poly.pdbx_seq_one_letter_code
_entity_poly.pdbx_strand_id
1 'polypeptide(L)'
;MTTFMKFGGSVITNKRGQESPDLSVMRQLAQELSAAVLAQPELALVLGHGSGSFGHTYAARYGIHQGLAATDDWRGLAWTAAAVLRLNRLVVDTLVQAE
;
A
#
# COMPACT_ATOMS: atom_id res chain seq x y z
N MET A 1 8.61 17.89 -14.75
CA MET A 1 9.30 16.58 -14.55
C MET A 1 8.40 15.75 -13.65
N THR A 2 8.16 14.47 -13.98
CA THR A 2 7.30 13.61 -13.15
C THR A 2 8.17 12.86 -12.14
N THR A 3 7.87 13.01 -10.86
CA THR A 3 8.50 12.30 -9.75
C THR A 3 7.70 11.05 -9.41
N PHE A 4 8.39 9.93 -9.21
CA PHE A 4 7.78 8.68 -8.76
C PHE A 4 8.24 8.41 -7.33
N MET A 5 7.28 8.31 -6.40
CA MET A 5 7.55 8.02 -4.99
C MET A 5 6.85 6.73 -4.59
N LYS A 6 7.44 5.98 -3.66
CA LYS A 6 6.85 4.77 -3.12
C LYS A 6 6.91 4.73 -1.60
N PHE A 7 5.77 4.57 -0.96
CA PHE A 7 5.71 4.17 0.45
C PHE A 7 6.04 2.68 0.58
N GLY A 8 7.17 2.37 1.22
CA GLY A 8 7.55 0.99 1.48
C GLY A 8 6.50 0.30 2.35
N GLY A 9 6.08 -0.91 1.98
CA GLY A 9 5.09 -1.66 2.78
C GLY A 9 5.55 -1.91 4.23
N SER A 10 6.86 -2.00 4.49
CA SER A 10 7.43 -2.08 5.83
C SER A 10 7.38 -0.79 6.64
N VAL A 11 7.20 0.35 5.97
CA VAL A 11 7.10 1.67 6.60
C VAL A 11 5.66 1.90 7.04
N ILE A 12 4.70 1.59 6.16
CA ILE A 12 3.28 1.85 6.40
C ILE A 12 2.55 0.67 7.06
N THR A 13 3.23 -0.45 7.33
CA THR A 13 2.62 -1.59 8.03
C THR A 13 3.62 -2.28 8.96
N ASN A 14 3.10 -2.90 10.01
CA ASN A 14 3.87 -3.79 10.87
C ASN A 14 3.88 -5.22 10.30
N LYS A 15 5.07 -5.71 9.93
CA LYS A 15 5.29 -7.06 9.36
C LYS A 15 5.01 -8.22 10.33
N ARG A 16 4.96 -7.96 11.64
CA ARG A 16 4.74 -9.00 12.66
C ARG A 16 3.27 -9.39 12.82
N GLY A 17 2.35 -8.53 12.38
CA GLY A 17 0.91 -8.80 12.42
C GLY A 17 0.35 -9.04 11.02
N GLN A 18 -0.85 -9.62 10.95
CA GLN A 18 -1.64 -9.73 9.72
C GLN A 18 -2.46 -8.46 9.55
N GLU A 19 -2.45 -7.87 8.35
CA GLU A 19 -3.24 -6.66 8.04
C GLU A 19 -3.10 -5.56 9.09
N SER A 20 -1.87 -5.27 9.48
CA SER A 20 -1.53 -4.40 10.60
C SER A 20 -0.97 -3.07 10.09
N PRO A 21 -1.81 -2.08 9.78
CA PRO A 21 -1.37 -0.78 9.27
C PRO A 21 -0.72 0.06 10.37
N ASP A 22 0.25 0.89 9.98
CA ASP A 22 0.78 1.95 10.84
C ASP A 22 0.11 3.28 10.48
N LEU A 23 -1.07 3.53 11.07
CA LEU A 23 -1.87 4.72 10.77
C LEU A 23 -1.18 6.02 11.20
N SER A 24 -0.33 5.99 12.22
CA SER A 24 0.48 7.14 12.62
C SER A 24 1.44 7.54 11.51
N VAL A 25 2.22 6.58 11.01
CA VAL A 25 3.18 6.82 9.93
C VAL A 25 2.49 7.22 8.63
N MET A 26 1.36 6.56 8.27
CA MET A 26 0.60 6.95 7.09
C MET A 26 0.13 8.40 7.14
N ARG A 27 -0.42 8.85 8.28
CA ARG A 27 -0.86 10.25 8.45
C ARG A 27 0.31 11.23 8.39
N GLN A 28 1.42 10.92 9.04
CA GLN A 28 2.63 11.76 8.98
C GLN A 28 3.11 11.93 7.54
N LEU A 29 3.26 10.81 6.81
CA LEU A 29 3.70 10.83 5.41
C LEU A 29 2.71 11.60 4.51
N ALA A 30 1.41 11.45 4.75
CA ALA A 30 0.39 12.19 4.01
C ALA A 30 0.49 13.71 4.24
N GLN A 31 0.72 14.14 5.49
CA GLN A 31 0.92 15.56 5.83
C GLN A 31 2.20 16.13 5.20
N GLU A 32 3.32 15.39 5.27
CA GLU A 32 4.58 15.79 4.63
C GLU A 32 4.43 15.93 3.11
N LEU A 33 3.69 14.99 2.49
CA LEU A 33 3.42 15.04 1.06
C LEU A 33 2.53 16.22 0.68
N SER A 34 1.47 16.48 1.44
CA SER A 34 0.59 17.64 1.25
C SER A 34 1.37 18.95 1.33
N ALA A 35 2.20 19.11 2.36
CA ALA A 35 3.07 20.29 2.50
C ALA A 35 4.03 20.46 1.31
N ALA A 36 4.61 19.38 0.80
CA ALA A 36 5.51 19.43 -0.36
C ALA A 36 4.78 19.85 -1.65
N VAL A 37 3.57 19.31 -1.89
CA VAL A 37 2.73 19.66 -3.05
C VAL A 37 2.28 21.12 -2.98
N LEU A 38 1.91 21.60 -1.79
CA LEU A 38 1.53 23.01 -1.58
C LEU A 38 2.71 23.96 -1.78
N ALA A 39 3.92 23.56 -1.37
CA ALA A 39 5.13 24.36 -1.55
C ALA A 39 5.63 24.40 -3.01
N GLN A 40 5.29 23.39 -3.82
CA GLN A 40 5.72 23.27 -5.22
C GLN A 40 4.52 22.85 -6.10
N PRO A 41 3.64 23.78 -6.51
CA PRO A 41 2.44 23.48 -7.29
C PRO A 41 2.72 22.79 -8.64
N GLU A 42 3.90 22.97 -9.21
CA GLU A 42 4.35 22.31 -10.44
C GLU A 42 4.84 20.86 -10.24
N LEU A 43 4.88 20.37 -8.99
CA LEU A 43 5.30 19.01 -8.67
C LEU A 43 4.29 17.99 -9.22
N ALA A 44 4.63 17.39 -10.36
CA ALA A 44 3.92 16.23 -10.89
C ALA A 44 4.40 14.97 -10.16
N LEU A 45 3.55 14.38 -9.31
CA LEU A 45 3.88 13.21 -8.50
C LEU A 45 3.02 12.00 -8.86
N VAL A 46 3.66 10.84 -8.99
CA VAL A 46 3.00 9.53 -8.97
C VAL A 46 3.42 8.80 -7.70
N LEU A 47 2.45 8.48 -6.85
CA LEU A 47 2.68 7.75 -5.60
C LEU A 47 2.23 6.29 -5.75
N GLY A 48 3.10 5.37 -5.34
CA GLY A 48 2.75 3.96 -5.12
C GLY A 48 2.99 3.54 -3.67
N HIS A 49 2.55 2.34 -3.32
CA HIS A 49 2.89 1.74 -2.03
C HIS A 49 3.18 0.24 -2.14
N GLY A 50 3.91 -0.31 -1.17
CA GLY A 50 4.08 -1.75 -1.03
C GLY A 50 2.86 -2.41 -0.38
N SER A 51 2.71 -3.73 -0.55
CA SER A 51 1.59 -4.50 0.00
C SER A 51 1.69 -4.80 1.50
N GLY A 52 2.87 -4.66 2.10
CA GLY A 52 3.07 -4.77 3.55
C GLY A 52 2.56 -6.09 4.14
N SER A 53 2.08 -6.05 5.38
CA SER A 53 1.43 -7.17 6.07
C SER A 53 0.08 -7.60 5.48
N PHE A 54 -0.44 -6.85 4.50
CA PHE A 54 -1.67 -7.20 3.79
C PHE A 54 -1.39 -8.14 2.62
N GLY A 55 -0.33 -7.92 1.84
CA GLY A 55 0.00 -8.83 0.73
C GLY A 55 0.79 -10.05 1.17
N HIS A 56 1.88 -9.85 1.91
CA HIS A 56 2.82 -10.93 2.22
C HIS A 56 2.18 -12.11 2.96
N THR A 57 1.25 -11.82 3.88
CA THR A 57 0.59 -12.84 4.71
C THR A 57 -0.22 -13.83 3.86
N TYR A 58 -1.11 -13.32 2.99
CA TYR A 58 -1.91 -14.18 2.13
C TYR A 58 -1.08 -14.76 0.97
N ALA A 59 -0.13 -13.99 0.44
CA ALA A 59 0.73 -14.45 -0.62
C ALA A 59 1.59 -15.66 -0.24
N ALA A 60 2.09 -15.67 1.01
CA ALA A 60 2.78 -16.82 1.56
C ALA A 60 1.82 -17.96 1.87
N ARG A 61 0.67 -17.67 2.52
CA ARG A 61 -0.34 -18.68 2.91
C ARG A 61 -0.87 -19.50 1.74
N TYR A 62 -1.13 -18.85 0.60
CA TYR A 62 -1.72 -19.50 -0.58
C TYR A 62 -0.74 -19.72 -1.73
N GLY A 63 0.55 -19.43 -1.54
CA GLY A 63 1.58 -19.73 -2.54
C GLY A 63 1.53 -18.88 -3.84
N ILE A 64 0.69 -17.85 -3.94
CA ILE A 64 0.52 -17.07 -5.19
C ILE A 64 1.79 -16.40 -5.72
N HIS A 65 2.79 -16.18 -4.87
CA HIS A 65 4.10 -15.67 -5.29
C HIS A 65 4.87 -16.64 -6.20
N GLN A 66 4.44 -17.90 -6.28
CA GLN A 66 5.03 -18.94 -7.13
C GLN A 66 4.39 -19.00 -8.53
N GLY A 67 3.33 -18.22 -8.77
CA GLY A 67 2.49 -18.28 -9.96
C GLY A 67 1.26 -19.17 -9.76
N LEU A 68 0.26 -18.98 -10.63
CA LEU A 68 -0.96 -19.79 -10.69
C LEU A 68 -1.17 -20.26 -12.14
N ALA A 69 -1.46 -21.53 -12.32
CA ALA A 69 -1.95 -22.08 -13.58
C ALA A 69 -3.46 -21.81 -13.74
N ALA A 70 -3.96 -21.90 -14.97
CA ALA A 70 -5.37 -21.68 -15.27
C ALA A 70 -6.32 -22.60 -14.47
N THR A 71 -5.86 -23.80 -14.11
CA THR A 71 -6.62 -24.83 -13.38
C THR A 71 -6.52 -24.73 -11.86
N ASP A 72 -5.69 -23.83 -11.31
CA ASP A 72 -5.45 -23.75 -9.87
C ASP A 72 -6.63 -23.12 -9.11
N ASP A 73 -6.62 -23.23 -7.78
CA ASP A 73 -7.57 -22.49 -6.94
C ASP A 73 -7.19 -21.00 -6.86
N TRP A 74 -7.94 -20.17 -7.58
CA TRP A 74 -7.75 -18.72 -7.65
C TRP A 74 -8.16 -17.97 -6.37
N ARG A 75 -8.73 -18.63 -5.35
CA ARG A 75 -9.12 -17.97 -4.09
C ARG A 75 -7.94 -17.28 -3.43
N GLY A 76 -6.73 -17.85 -3.48
CA GLY A 76 -5.54 -17.23 -2.92
C GLY A 76 -5.23 -15.86 -3.54
N LEU A 77 -5.40 -15.74 -4.86
CA LEU A 77 -5.27 -14.47 -5.56
C LEU A 77 -6.35 -13.48 -5.09
N ALA A 78 -7.61 -13.92 -5.04
CA ALA A 78 -8.72 -13.07 -4.60
C ALA A 78 -8.51 -12.54 -3.17
N TRP A 79 -8.10 -13.40 -2.23
CA TRP A 79 -7.79 -13.01 -0.86
C TRP A 79 -6.64 -12.02 -0.77
N THR A 80 -5.57 -12.25 -1.53
CA THR A 80 -4.40 -11.37 -1.56
C THR A 80 -4.76 -10.01 -2.16
N ALA A 81 -5.45 -9.99 -3.30
CA ALA A 81 -5.90 -8.76 -3.95
C ALA A 81 -6.84 -7.96 -3.03
N ALA A 82 -7.82 -8.63 -2.41
CA ALA A 82 -8.73 -7.98 -1.47
C ALA A 82 -7.99 -7.35 -0.28
N ALA A 83 -6.98 -8.02 0.27
CA ALA A 83 -6.17 -7.47 1.36
C ALA A 83 -5.37 -6.25 0.91
N VAL A 84 -4.70 -6.32 -0.26
CA VAL A 84 -3.92 -5.18 -0.76
C VAL A 84 -4.82 -4.00 -1.12
N LEU A 85 -6.05 -4.24 -1.60
CA LEU A 85 -7.03 -3.18 -1.83
C LEU A 85 -7.49 -2.50 -0.53
N ARG A 86 -7.64 -3.24 0.58
CA ARG A 86 -7.91 -2.64 1.90
C ARG A 86 -6.78 -1.71 2.34
N LEU A 87 -5.52 -2.14 2.16
CA LEU A 87 -4.38 -1.26 2.44
C LEU A 87 -4.38 -0.01 1.56
N ASN A 88 -4.64 -0.16 0.26
CA ASN A 88 -4.74 0.98 -0.65
C ASN A 88 -5.81 1.97 -0.20
N ARG A 89 -6.97 1.47 0.26
CA ARG A 89 -8.03 2.34 0.77
C ARG A 89 -7.57 3.16 1.98
N LEU A 90 -6.86 2.54 2.93
CA LEU A 90 -6.31 3.24 4.09
C LEU A 90 -5.33 4.34 3.67
N VAL A 91 -4.42 4.05 2.73
CA VAL A 91 -3.46 5.05 2.23
C VAL A 91 -4.18 6.22 1.57
N VAL A 92 -5.13 5.94 0.66
CA VAL A 92 -5.91 6.98 -0.03
C VAL A 92 -6.71 7.81 0.96
N ASP A 93 -7.37 7.18 1.94
CA ASP A 93 -8.13 7.90 2.97
C ASP A 93 -7.24 8.82 3.80
N THR A 94 -6.02 8.39 4.16
CA THR A 94 -5.08 9.28 4.87
C THR A 94 -4.60 10.45 4.03
N LEU A 95 -4.47 10.28 2.71
CA LEU A 95 -4.10 11.35 1.79
C LEU A 95 -5.24 12.38 1.63
N VAL A 96 -6.48 11.90 1.45
CA VAL A 96 -7.67 12.78 1.37
C VAL A 96 -7.88 13.55 2.68
N GLN A 97 -7.53 12.97 3.83
CA GLN A 97 -7.61 13.64 5.13
C GLN A 97 -6.49 14.67 5.37
N ALA A 98 -5.42 14.63 4.58
CA ALA A 98 -4.27 15.54 4.72
C ALA A 98 -4.36 16.76 3.79
N GLU A 99 -5.52 16.97 3.16
CA GLU A 99 -5.86 18.19 2.40
C GLU A 99 -5.70 19.47 3.23
#